data_AF-A0A5E4QNF8-F1
#
_entry.id   AF-A0A5E4QNF8-F1
#
_cell.length_a   1.000
_cell.length_b   1.000
_cell.length_c   1.000
_cell.angle_alpha   90.00
_cell.angle_beta   90.00
_cell.angle_gamma   90.00
#
_symmetry.space_group_name_H-M   'P 1'
#
loop_
_entity.id
_entity.type
_entity.pdbx_description
1 polymer ?
#
loop_
_entity_poly.entity_id
_entity_poly.type
_entity_poly.pdbx_seq_one_letter_code
_entity_poly.pdbx_strand_id
1 'polypeptide(L)'
;MGVISKTFGVVFSLLFEQEIMSYVPASCGTSAAPSPAASPAAARSTRAPAPQRRDFEAKLRAFYRKLESKGYGQGPGKLKLHIRREHLLEDAFRRIMSCSKKELQKGKLCVIWDGEEGLDYGGPSREFFFLLSRELFNPYYGLFEYSANDTYTVHVSPMSAFVDNHHEWFRFSGRVLGLALVHGYLLEAWFTRALYRALLRLAPALEDVDALDAQFAASLRWLQSARCVSSLELTFAVSERLADGRVLERDLKPGGRDIPVTEKNKKEYLERLVRWRVERGVAEQSEWLVRGFHEVVDPRLVGAFDARELELVIAGAPELDVSDWRANTEYRGGYHDAHPVILCTAAATTTRTLSSCGSGRPSTDLQMSNAFD
;
A
#
# COMPACT_ATOMS: atom_id res chain seq x y z
N MET A 1 -27.80 11.46 30.09
CA MET A 1 -28.95 10.68 30.59
C MET A 1 -29.35 9.67 29.51
N GLY A 2 -29.34 8.36 29.83
CA GLY A 2 -29.90 7.19 29.10
C GLY A 2 -29.41 6.97 27.66
N VAL A 3 -28.62 5.97 27.26
CA VAL A 3 -28.67 4.48 27.39
C VAL A 3 -30.00 3.87 26.92
N ILE A 4 -29.91 3.08 25.82
CA ILE A 4 -30.73 1.96 25.28
C ILE A 4 -30.51 2.01 23.74
N SER A 5 -30.16 0.97 22.96
CA SER A 5 -29.97 -0.47 23.16
C SER A 5 -28.97 -1.02 22.13
N LYS A 6 -28.12 -1.95 22.56
CA LYS A 6 -27.31 -2.85 21.73
C LYS A 6 -28.12 -4.12 21.46
N THR A 7 -28.58 -4.38 20.23
CA THR A 7 -28.84 -5.76 19.73
C THR A 7 -29.22 -5.72 18.25
N PHE A 8 -28.30 -6.02 17.34
CA PHE A 8 -28.58 -6.55 16.00
C PHE A 8 -27.25 -7.06 15.44
N GLY A 9 -26.87 -8.26 15.83
CA GLY A 9 -25.55 -8.81 15.51
C GLY A 9 -25.37 -10.25 15.98
N VAL A 10 -26.44 -11.05 15.94
CA VAL A 10 -26.38 -12.52 16.06
C VAL A 10 -27.56 -13.02 15.24
N VAL A 11 -27.37 -14.11 14.49
CA VAL A 11 -28.31 -14.77 13.54
C VAL A 11 -28.06 -14.39 12.07
N PHE A 12 -26.90 -14.79 11.55
CA PHE A 12 -26.80 -15.46 10.24
C PHE A 12 -25.49 -16.24 10.17
N SER A 13 -25.28 -17.12 11.14
CA SER A 13 -24.21 -18.12 11.12
C SER A 13 -24.84 -19.40 11.63
N LEU A 14 -25.25 -20.25 10.69
CA LEU A 14 -25.66 -21.66 10.84
C LEU A 14 -26.41 -22.02 9.56
N LEU A 15 -25.69 -22.57 8.59
CA LEU A 15 -26.12 -23.57 7.61
C LEU A 15 -25.01 -23.65 6.56
N PHE A 16 -24.08 -24.59 6.77
CA PHE A 16 -23.43 -25.46 5.78
C PHE A 16 -22.16 -26.05 6.40
N GLU A 17 -22.35 -27.10 7.21
CA GLU A 17 -21.33 -28.13 7.39
C GLU A 17 -21.85 -29.44 6.77
N GLN A 18 -20.89 -30.24 6.31
CA GLN A 18 -20.96 -31.63 5.84
C GLN A 18 -21.21 -31.85 4.34
N GLU A 19 -20.12 -32.08 3.61
CA GLU A 19 -19.75 -33.41 3.08
C GLU A 19 -18.38 -33.32 2.36
N ILE A 20 -17.33 -33.92 2.94
CA ILE A 20 -16.08 -34.22 2.23
C ILE A 20 -15.99 -35.75 2.16
N MET A 21 -16.33 -36.30 1.01
CA MET A 21 -16.14 -37.72 0.72
C MET A 21 -14.66 -38.03 0.54
N SER A 22 -14.20 -39.02 1.30
CA SER A 22 -12.90 -39.66 1.20
C SER A 22 -12.79 -40.48 -0.08
N TYR A 23 -11.72 -40.26 -0.85
CA TYR A 23 -11.29 -41.19 -1.89
C TYR A 23 -9.79 -41.45 -1.74
N VAL A 24 -9.46 -42.69 -1.34
CA VAL A 24 -8.11 -43.26 -1.31
C VAL A 24 -8.06 -44.31 -2.42
N PRO A 25 -7.11 -44.25 -3.36
CA PRO A 25 -6.71 -45.43 -4.11
C PRO A 25 -5.46 -46.06 -3.49
N ALA A 26 -5.49 -47.39 -3.48
CA ALA A 26 -4.57 -48.28 -2.81
C ALA A 26 -3.16 -48.36 -3.46
N SER A 27 -2.23 -48.70 -2.58
CA SER A 27 -0.85 -49.17 -2.75
C SER A 27 -0.45 -49.84 -4.07
N CYS A 28 0.75 -49.53 -4.55
CA CYS A 28 1.59 -50.51 -5.24
C CYS A 28 3.10 -50.23 -5.01
N GLY A 29 3.84 -51.27 -4.60
CA GLY A 29 5.19 -51.57 -5.11
C GLY A 29 6.40 -50.96 -4.41
N THR A 30 6.97 -51.70 -3.47
CA THR A 30 8.34 -51.60 -2.96
C THR A 30 9.40 -51.74 -4.07
N SER A 31 10.37 -50.82 -4.14
CA SER A 31 11.77 -51.16 -4.44
C SER A 31 12.71 -50.05 -3.94
N ALA A 32 13.71 -50.46 -3.16
CA ALA A 32 14.76 -49.62 -2.60
C ALA A 32 15.90 -49.43 -3.61
N ALA A 33 16.42 -48.21 -3.72
CA ALA A 33 17.74 -47.92 -4.29
C ALA A 33 18.32 -46.64 -3.64
N PRO A 34 19.65 -46.54 -3.50
CA PRO A 34 20.30 -45.77 -2.44
C PRO A 34 20.55 -44.30 -2.79
N SER A 35 20.64 -43.47 -1.75
CA SER A 35 21.07 -42.07 -1.79
C SER A 35 22.48 -41.94 -2.39
N PRO A 36 22.76 -40.94 -3.26
CA PRO A 36 24.13 -40.54 -3.52
C PRO A 36 24.60 -39.57 -2.42
N ALA A 37 25.75 -39.92 -1.87
CA ALA A 37 26.47 -39.22 -0.82
C ALA A 37 27.00 -37.85 -1.26
N ALA A 38 27.11 -36.97 -0.26
CA ALA A 38 28.12 -35.94 -0.06
C ALA A 38 28.45 -34.96 -1.21
N SER A 39 28.03 -33.71 -1.04
CA SER A 39 28.71 -32.53 -1.61
C SER A 39 29.51 -31.82 -0.50
N PRO A 40 30.72 -31.31 -0.80
CA PRO A 40 31.68 -30.85 0.20
C PRO A 40 31.36 -29.45 0.73
N ALA A 41 31.93 -29.13 1.88
CA ALA A 41 31.79 -27.89 2.64
C ALA A 41 31.74 -26.62 1.76
N ALA A 42 30.59 -25.96 1.72
CA ALA A 42 30.42 -24.67 1.07
C ALA A 42 30.91 -23.56 2.01
N ALA A 43 32.00 -22.92 1.60
CA ALA A 43 32.50 -21.66 2.14
C ALA A 43 31.37 -20.63 2.27
N ARG A 44 31.41 -19.82 3.35
CA ARG A 44 30.49 -18.70 3.61
C ARG A 44 30.54 -17.70 2.45
N SER A 45 29.67 -17.91 1.47
CA SER A 45 29.38 -16.94 0.42
C SER A 45 28.35 -15.95 0.97
N THR A 46 28.78 -14.71 1.22
CA THR A 46 27.87 -13.57 1.37
C THR A 46 27.14 -13.38 0.04
N ARG A 47 26.02 -14.09 -0.13
CA ARG A 47 25.24 -14.07 -1.36
C ARG A 47 24.69 -12.66 -1.57
N ALA A 48 25.03 -12.06 -2.72
CA ALA A 48 24.53 -10.75 -3.10
C ALA A 48 22.99 -10.72 -3.04
N PRO A 49 22.39 -9.59 -2.60
CA PRO A 49 20.93 -9.48 -2.53
C PRO A 49 20.27 -9.73 -3.89
N ALA A 50 19.04 -10.24 -3.87
CA ALA A 50 18.30 -10.61 -5.07
C ALA A 50 18.24 -9.45 -6.09
N PRO A 51 18.30 -9.72 -7.41
CA PRO A 51 18.42 -8.69 -8.46
C PRO A 51 17.39 -7.56 -8.31
N GLN A 52 16.11 -7.90 -8.14
CA GLN A 52 15.01 -6.95 -7.94
C GLN A 52 15.23 -5.99 -6.77
N ARG A 53 15.82 -6.46 -5.67
CA ARG A 53 16.05 -5.64 -4.48
C ARG A 53 17.24 -4.69 -4.66
N ARG A 54 18.30 -5.15 -5.33
CA ARG A 54 19.41 -4.28 -5.74
C ARG A 54 18.95 -3.17 -6.68
N ASP A 55 18.05 -3.50 -7.59
CA ASP A 55 17.47 -2.55 -8.54
C ASP A 55 16.64 -1.49 -7.81
N PHE A 56 15.80 -1.88 -6.84
CA PHE A 56 15.03 -0.93 -6.02
C PHE A 56 15.93 -0.02 -5.17
N GLU A 57 16.89 -0.56 -4.42
CA GLU A 57 17.80 0.24 -3.59
C GLU A 57 18.66 1.21 -4.43
N ALA A 58 19.04 0.82 -5.65
CA ALA A 58 19.72 1.70 -6.60
C ALA A 58 18.79 2.80 -7.12
N LYS A 59 17.55 2.46 -7.51
CA LYS A 59 16.53 3.44 -7.92
C LYS A 59 16.25 4.44 -6.80
N LEU A 60 16.09 3.98 -5.56
CA LEU A 60 15.81 4.82 -4.39
C LEU A 60 16.94 5.83 -4.13
N ARG A 61 18.19 5.37 -4.16
CA ARG A 61 19.36 6.26 -4.03
C ARG A 61 19.43 7.27 -5.18
N ALA A 62 19.15 6.84 -6.40
CA ALA A 62 19.11 7.74 -7.56
C ALA A 62 17.99 8.78 -7.45
N PHE A 63 16.83 8.39 -6.93
CA PHE A 63 15.68 9.27 -6.67
C PHE A 63 16.03 10.37 -5.67
N TYR A 64 16.55 10.03 -4.48
CA TYR A 64 16.92 11.03 -3.47
C TYR A 64 18.06 11.94 -3.94
N ARG A 65 19.05 11.41 -4.65
CA ARG A 65 20.09 12.25 -5.28
C ARG A 65 19.51 13.26 -6.27
N LYS A 66 18.48 12.86 -7.03
CA LYS A 66 17.79 13.73 -8.00
C LYS A 66 16.89 14.77 -7.31
N LEU A 67 16.29 14.42 -6.17
CA LEU A 67 15.58 15.37 -5.31
C LEU A 67 16.54 16.43 -4.77
N GLU A 68 17.66 16.01 -4.19
CA GLU A 68 18.71 16.89 -3.67
C GLU A 68 19.28 17.81 -4.76
N SER A 69 19.60 17.27 -5.95
CA SER A 69 20.12 18.08 -7.06
C SER A 69 19.12 19.13 -7.55
N LYS A 70 17.82 18.89 -7.37
CA LYS A 70 16.75 19.85 -7.63
C LYS A 70 16.46 20.76 -6.44
N GLY A 71 17.16 20.62 -5.32
CA GLY A 71 17.01 21.43 -4.11
C GLY A 71 15.78 21.09 -3.25
N TYR A 72 15.22 19.88 -3.38
CA TYR A 72 14.10 19.47 -2.53
C TYR A 72 14.56 19.27 -1.08
N GLY A 73 13.82 19.80 -0.12
CA GLY A 73 14.12 19.66 1.33
C GLY A 73 15.43 20.30 1.81
N GLN A 74 16.19 20.96 0.93
CA GLN A 74 17.54 21.51 1.18
C GLN A 74 17.60 23.04 1.04
N GLY A 75 16.47 23.69 0.80
CA GLY A 75 16.38 25.13 0.60
C GLY A 75 16.79 25.92 1.86
N PRO A 76 17.21 27.19 1.69
CA PRO A 76 17.68 28.02 2.81
C PRO A 76 16.58 28.34 3.83
N GLY A 77 15.31 28.27 3.41
CA GLY A 77 14.16 28.45 4.30
C GLY A 77 13.83 27.18 5.08
N LYS A 78 13.57 27.33 6.39
CA LYS A 78 13.04 26.25 7.23
C LYS A 78 11.51 26.25 7.16
N LEU A 79 10.92 25.11 6.81
CA LEU A 79 9.49 24.86 6.96
C LEU A 79 9.25 24.45 8.42
N LYS A 80 8.95 25.44 9.27
CA LYS A 80 8.72 25.22 10.70
C LYS A 80 7.25 24.91 10.96
N LEU A 81 6.98 23.71 11.47
CA LEU A 81 5.64 23.29 11.88
C LEU A 81 5.56 23.29 13.40
N HIS A 82 4.86 24.28 13.97
CA HIS A 82 4.53 24.33 15.40
C HIS A 82 3.25 23.54 15.64
N ILE A 83 3.35 22.47 16.43
CA ILE A 83 2.29 21.48 16.62
C ILE A 83 2.07 21.25 18.12
N ARG A 84 0.82 21.30 18.57
CA ARG A 84 0.42 20.87 19.91
C ARG A 84 -0.02 19.41 19.88
N ARG A 85 0.44 18.57 20.81
CA ARG A 85 0.08 17.14 20.84
C ARG A 85 -1.43 16.89 20.84
N GLU A 86 -2.16 17.72 21.59
CA GLU A 86 -3.62 17.57 21.74
C GLU A 86 -4.43 18.05 20.53
N HIS A 87 -3.80 18.78 19.61
CA HIS A 87 -4.45 19.34 18.41
C HIS A 87 -3.64 19.00 17.15
N LEU A 88 -3.08 17.79 17.10
CA LEU A 88 -2.15 17.34 16.06
C LEU A 88 -2.71 17.53 14.65
N LEU A 89 -3.88 16.94 14.36
CA LEU A 89 -4.48 16.99 13.01
C LEU A 89 -4.86 18.41 12.58
N GLU A 90 -5.47 19.20 13.48
CA GLU A 90 -5.89 20.57 13.20
C GLU A 90 -4.71 21.51 12.95
N ASP A 91 -3.67 21.44 13.78
CA ASP A 91 -2.48 22.26 13.63
C ASP A 91 -1.70 21.86 12.37
N ALA A 92 -1.58 20.56 12.09
CA ALA A 92 -0.96 20.05 10.87
C ALA A 92 -1.71 20.55 9.62
N PHE A 93 -3.04 20.43 9.60
CA PHE A 93 -3.89 20.90 8.51
C PHE A 93 -3.66 22.39 8.26
N ARG A 94 -3.84 23.23 9.29
CA ARG A 94 -3.72 24.68 9.18
C ARG A 94 -2.34 25.10 8.66
N ARG A 95 -1.27 24.53 9.21
CA ARG A 95 0.11 24.89 8.86
C ARG A 95 0.44 24.44 7.44
N ILE A 96 0.26 23.15 7.12
CA ILE A 96 0.64 22.59 5.82
C ILE A 96 -0.20 23.19 4.68
N MET A 97 -1.48 23.49 4.92
CA MET A 97 -2.35 24.09 3.90
C MET A 97 -2.02 25.56 3.64
N SER A 98 -1.55 26.30 4.65
CA SER A 98 -1.11 27.69 4.51
C SER A 98 0.19 27.87 3.72
N CYS A 99 1.01 26.81 3.63
CA CYS A 99 2.30 26.85 2.93
C CYS A 99 2.13 26.91 1.41
N SER A 100 3.03 27.66 0.77
CA SER A 100 3.17 27.69 -0.68
C SER A 100 3.83 26.42 -1.22
N LYS A 101 3.59 26.10 -2.50
CA LYS A 101 4.23 24.94 -3.16
C LYS A 101 5.76 25.00 -3.08
N LYS A 102 6.34 26.20 -3.22
CA LYS A 102 7.79 26.40 -3.16
C LYS A 102 8.36 26.07 -1.78
N GLU A 103 7.66 26.45 -0.71
CA GLU A 103 8.06 26.13 0.66
C GLU A 103 7.95 24.64 0.93
N LEU A 104 6.87 23.98 0.51
CA LEU A 104 6.70 22.53 0.67
C LEU A 104 7.74 21.73 -0.11
N GLN A 105 8.12 22.19 -1.30
CA GLN A 105 9.11 21.51 -2.14
C GLN A 105 10.54 21.72 -1.64
N LYS A 106 10.90 22.97 -1.30
CA LYS A 106 12.30 23.35 -1.05
C LYS A 106 12.63 23.48 0.43
N GLY A 107 11.66 23.77 1.29
CA GLY A 107 11.91 24.06 2.69
C GLY A 107 12.51 22.86 3.42
N LYS A 108 13.50 23.12 4.29
CA LYS A 108 13.97 22.11 5.23
C LYS A 108 12.93 21.95 6.34
N LEU A 109 12.30 20.79 6.44
CA LEU A 109 11.30 20.51 7.47
C LEU A 109 11.93 20.57 8.87
N CYS A 110 11.20 21.21 9.79
CA CYS A 110 11.53 21.27 11.20
C CYS A 110 10.21 21.22 11.98
N VAL A 111 9.93 20.12 12.66
CA VAL A 111 8.75 20.00 13.51
C VAL A 111 9.11 20.40 14.93
N ILE A 112 8.30 21.29 15.51
CA ILE A 112 8.48 21.83 16.85
C ILE A 112 7.21 21.50 17.63
N TRP A 113 7.36 20.65 18.65
CA TRP A 113 6.30 20.35 19.60
C TRP A 113 6.20 21.49 20.61
N ASP A 114 5.04 22.14 20.66
CA ASP A 114 4.85 23.29 21.55
C ASP A 114 4.93 22.84 23.02
N GLY A 115 5.81 23.47 23.80
CA GLY A 115 6.05 23.12 25.20
C GLY A 115 7.14 22.07 25.44
N GLU A 116 7.77 21.55 24.37
CA GLU A 116 8.88 20.59 24.46
C GLU A 116 10.18 21.19 23.96
N GLU A 117 11.26 21.05 24.72
CA GLU A 117 12.60 21.40 24.26
C GLU A 117 13.19 20.25 23.44
N GLY A 118 13.35 20.47 22.13
CA GLY A 118 13.93 19.49 21.23
C GLY A 118 14.64 20.13 20.06
N LEU A 119 15.90 19.74 19.84
CA LEU A 119 16.60 20.01 18.58
C LEU A 119 16.19 18.94 17.57
N ASP A 120 15.57 19.33 16.47
CA ASP A 120 15.11 18.40 15.44
C ASP A 120 16.30 17.85 14.63
N TYR A 121 16.88 16.75 15.12
CA TYR A 121 17.80 15.88 14.37
C TYR A 121 17.04 14.78 13.58
N GLY A 122 15.73 14.96 13.35
CA GLY A 122 14.86 14.04 12.63
C GLY A 122 13.92 13.23 13.53
N GLY A 123 14.13 13.24 14.85
CA GLY A 123 13.26 12.56 15.83
C GLY A 123 11.84 13.13 15.88
N PRO A 124 11.67 14.42 16.25
CA PRO A 124 10.37 15.09 16.28
C PRO A 124 9.62 14.99 14.96
N SER A 125 10.31 15.18 13.84
CA SER A 125 9.71 15.06 12.50
C SER A 125 9.24 13.63 12.20
N ARG A 126 10.00 12.59 12.57
CA ARG A 126 9.59 11.18 12.39
C ARG A 126 8.36 10.85 13.24
N GLU A 127 8.36 11.26 14.51
CA GLU A 127 7.22 11.06 15.41
C GLU A 127 5.96 11.76 14.86
N PHE A 128 6.11 12.99 14.35
CA PHE A 128 5.02 13.73 13.75
C PHE A 128 4.35 12.97 12.59
N PHE A 129 5.12 12.47 11.62
CA PHE A 129 4.54 11.71 10.51
C PHE A 129 3.91 10.40 10.95
N PHE A 130 4.52 9.72 11.92
CA PHE A 130 3.96 8.52 12.53
C PHE A 130 2.58 8.80 13.12
N LEU A 131 2.48 9.76 14.06
CA LEU A 131 1.22 10.09 14.73
C LEU A 131 0.19 10.66 13.75
N LEU A 132 0.59 11.58 12.86
CA LEU A 132 -0.31 12.22 11.90
C LEU A 132 -0.90 11.21 10.94
N SER A 133 -0.11 10.24 10.45
CA SER A 133 -0.60 9.22 9.52
C SER A 133 -1.71 8.37 10.13
N ARG A 134 -1.57 7.96 11.40
CA ARG A 134 -2.60 7.20 12.11
C ARG A 134 -3.90 7.97 12.26
N GLU A 135 -3.81 9.26 12.59
CA GLU A 135 -5.00 10.10 12.80
C GLU A 135 -5.66 10.45 11.46
N LEU A 136 -4.88 10.90 10.47
CA LEU A 136 -5.37 11.34 9.17
C LEU A 136 -6.05 10.22 8.36
N PHE A 137 -5.47 9.02 8.36
CA PHE A 137 -5.99 7.89 7.59
C PHE A 137 -6.98 7.03 8.39
N ASN A 138 -7.41 7.51 9.55
CA ASN A 138 -8.37 6.82 10.39
C ASN A 138 -9.78 6.82 9.75
N PRO A 139 -10.41 5.64 9.55
CA PRO A 139 -11.74 5.57 8.97
C PRO A 139 -12.85 6.29 9.75
N TYR A 140 -12.63 6.59 11.03
CA TYR A 140 -13.61 7.33 11.84
C TYR A 140 -13.92 8.74 11.30
N TYR A 141 -13.00 9.37 10.56
CA TYR A 141 -13.24 10.69 9.95
C TYR A 141 -14.02 10.63 8.63
N GLY A 142 -14.31 9.42 8.11
CA GLY A 142 -15.12 9.23 6.89
C GLY A 142 -14.43 9.61 5.57
N LEU A 143 -13.18 10.06 5.60
CA LEU A 143 -12.38 10.33 4.40
C LEU A 143 -11.88 9.05 3.73
N PHE A 144 -11.49 8.08 4.56
CA PHE A 144 -10.94 6.80 4.14
C PHE A 144 -11.73 5.66 4.79
N GLU A 145 -11.65 4.47 4.22
CA GLU A 145 -12.26 3.25 4.76
C GLU A 145 -11.35 2.04 4.50
N TYR A 146 -11.59 0.93 5.22
CA TYR A 146 -10.88 -0.32 4.99
C TYR A 146 -11.44 -1.03 3.75
N SER A 147 -10.53 -1.55 2.92
CA SER A 147 -10.85 -2.27 1.67
C SER A 147 -11.61 -3.59 1.87
N ALA A 148 -11.28 -4.35 2.91
CA ALA A 148 -12.00 -5.53 3.30
C ALA A 148 -11.78 -5.82 4.80
N ASN A 149 -12.59 -6.71 5.36
CA ASN A 149 -12.56 -7.04 6.78
C ASN A 149 -11.23 -7.66 7.23
N ASP A 150 -10.55 -8.37 6.32
CA ASP A 150 -9.33 -9.14 6.63
C ASP A 150 -8.04 -8.47 6.12
N THR A 151 -8.17 -7.38 5.36
CA THR A 151 -7.04 -6.59 4.86
C THR A 151 -7.18 -5.16 5.36
N TYR A 152 -6.38 -4.80 6.36
CA TYR A 152 -6.25 -3.44 6.92
C TYR A 152 -5.67 -2.41 5.93
N THR A 153 -5.75 -2.66 4.61
CA THR A 153 -5.46 -1.69 3.57
C THR A 153 -6.57 -0.66 3.46
N VAL A 154 -6.16 0.59 3.31
CA VAL A 154 -7.01 1.78 3.33
C VAL A 154 -7.23 2.30 1.90
N HIS A 155 -8.45 2.71 1.59
CA HIS A 155 -8.78 3.43 0.34
C HIS A 155 -9.71 4.62 0.62
N VAL A 156 -9.89 5.46 -0.39
CA VAL A 156 -10.76 6.64 -0.31
C VAL A 156 -12.21 6.21 -0.15
N SER A 157 -12.90 6.67 0.88
CA SER A 157 -14.31 6.30 1.06
C SER A 157 -15.18 7.01 0.03
N PRO A 158 -16.10 6.34 -0.67
CA PRO A 158 -17.13 7.01 -1.48
C PRO A 158 -18.01 7.94 -0.64
N MET A 159 -18.17 7.66 0.65
CA MET A 159 -18.98 8.47 1.58
C MET A 159 -18.29 9.77 1.99
N SER A 160 -16.99 9.91 1.69
CA SER A 160 -16.25 11.16 1.94
C SER A 160 -16.84 12.37 1.22
N ALA A 161 -17.66 12.16 0.18
CA ALA A 161 -18.39 13.24 -0.51
C ALA A 161 -19.36 13.99 0.43
N PHE A 162 -19.78 13.37 1.53
CA PHE A 162 -20.64 13.97 2.57
C PHE A 162 -19.86 14.66 3.69
N VAL A 163 -18.54 14.60 3.67
CA VAL A 163 -17.69 15.29 4.65
C VAL A 163 -17.49 16.73 4.19
N ASP A 164 -17.70 17.68 5.11
CA ASP A 164 -17.48 19.10 4.86
C ASP A 164 -16.02 19.36 4.48
N ASN A 165 -15.82 20.19 3.44
CA ASN A 165 -14.49 20.53 2.92
C ASN A 165 -13.61 19.31 2.56
N HIS A 166 -14.20 18.17 2.17
CA HIS A 166 -13.46 16.96 1.81
C HIS A 166 -12.35 17.21 0.78
N HIS A 167 -12.56 18.11 -0.19
CA HIS A 167 -11.55 18.48 -1.20
C HIS A 167 -10.27 19.05 -0.57
N GLU A 168 -10.37 19.87 0.47
CA GLU A 168 -9.20 20.39 1.20
C GLU A 168 -8.52 19.30 2.02
N TRP A 169 -9.28 18.41 2.65
CA TRP A 169 -8.74 17.26 3.38
C TRP A 169 -8.00 16.27 2.49
N PHE A 170 -8.51 15.99 1.28
CA PHE A 170 -7.79 15.17 0.31
C PHE A 170 -6.54 15.87 -0.20
N ARG A 171 -6.62 17.16 -0.51
CA ARG A 171 -5.44 17.96 -0.88
C ARG A 171 -4.38 17.97 0.23
N PHE A 172 -4.80 18.12 1.49
CA PHE A 172 -3.94 18.01 2.66
C PHE A 172 -3.28 16.64 2.74
N SER A 173 -4.06 15.56 2.60
CA SER A 173 -3.56 14.19 2.60
C SER A 173 -2.50 13.95 1.51
N GLY A 174 -2.74 14.47 0.32
CA GLY A 174 -1.76 14.47 -0.76
C GLY A 174 -0.47 15.19 -0.39
N ARG A 175 -0.57 16.39 0.20
CA ARG A 175 0.61 17.15 0.65
C ARG A 175 1.41 16.41 1.72
N VAL A 176 0.74 15.77 2.68
CA VAL A 176 1.38 14.96 3.73
C VAL A 176 2.15 13.78 3.11
N LEU A 177 1.52 13.03 2.20
CA LEU A 177 2.18 11.94 1.46
C LEU A 177 3.42 12.44 0.69
N GLY A 178 3.31 13.60 0.04
CA GLY A 178 4.41 14.19 -0.69
C GLY A 178 5.55 14.68 0.20
N LEU A 179 5.25 15.28 1.35
CA LEU A 179 6.25 15.72 2.32
C LEU A 179 6.99 14.54 2.93
N ALA A 180 6.26 13.49 3.32
CA ALA A 180 6.84 12.26 3.83
C ALA A 180 7.85 11.67 2.82
N LEU A 181 7.45 11.61 1.53
CA LEU A 181 8.31 11.13 0.44
C LEU A 181 9.57 11.99 0.24
N VAL A 182 9.43 13.32 0.21
CA VAL A 182 10.56 14.26 0.01
C VAL A 182 11.58 14.16 1.12
N HIS A 183 11.12 14.07 2.37
CA HIS A 183 11.99 14.05 3.54
C HIS A 183 12.40 12.65 3.98
N GLY A 184 11.85 11.60 3.37
CA GLY A 184 12.19 10.20 3.67
C GLY A 184 11.64 9.72 5.01
N TYR A 185 10.47 10.21 5.42
CA TYR A 185 9.75 9.70 6.57
C TYR A 185 8.72 8.64 6.15
N LEU A 186 8.59 7.60 6.96
CA LEU A 186 7.63 6.53 6.75
C LEU A 186 6.29 6.91 7.38
N LEU A 187 5.21 6.45 6.78
CA LEU A 187 3.84 6.60 7.30
C LEU A 187 3.32 5.26 7.81
N GLU A 188 2.60 5.28 8.92
CA GLU A 188 1.91 4.12 9.46
C GLU A 188 0.53 3.98 8.78
N ALA A 189 0.55 3.77 7.46
CA ALA A 189 -0.65 3.56 6.67
C ALA A 189 -0.36 2.69 5.44
N TRP A 190 -1.19 1.67 5.24
CA TRP A 190 -1.11 0.74 4.12
C TRP A 190 -2.24 1.06 3.15
N PHE A 191 -1.92 1.59 1.97
CA PHE A 191 -2.96 1.94 1.00
C PHE A 191 -3.20 0.82 0.00
N THR A 192 -4.37 0.83 -0.64
CA THR A 192 -4.61 -0.04 -1.79
C THR A 192 -3.67 0.32 -2.95
N ARG A 193 -3.30 -0.67 -3.75
CA ARG A 193 -2.44 -0.45 -4.94
C ARG A 193 -3.06 0.52 -5.95
N ALA A 194 -4.39 0.58 -6.01
CA ALA A 194 -5.13 1.57 -6.79
C ALA A 194 -4.72 3.01 -6.44
N LEU A 195 -4.55 3.32 -5.15
CA LEU A 195 -4.15 4.65 -4.70
C LEU A 195 -2.73 4.99 -5.15
N TYR A 196 -1.76 4.07 -5.00
CA TYR A 196 -0.39 4.30 -5.46
C TYR A 196 -0.32 4.47 -6.99
N ARG A 197 -1.13 3.73 -7.76
CA ARG A 197 -1.26 3.95 -9.20
C ARG A 197 -1.83 5.33 -9.54
N ALA A 198 -2.84 5.79 -8.78
CA ALA A 198 -3.41 7.12 -8.96
C ALA A 198 -2.37 8.22 -8.72
N LEU A 199 -1.55 8.09 -7.65
CA LEU A 199 -0.42 8.99 -7.36
C LEU A 199 0.63 9.02 -8.48
N LEU A 200 0.82 7.91 -9.18
CA LEU A 200 1.72 7.79 -10.33
C LEU A 200 1.06 8.21 -11.65
N ARG A 201 -0.21 8.64 -11.65
CA ARG A 201 -1.02 8.93 -12.84
C ARG A 201 -1.10 7.74 -13.80
N LEU A 202 -1.07 6.52 -13.26
CA LEU A 202 -1.20 5.27 -14.02
C LEU A 202 -2.66 4.83 -14.08
N ALA A 203 -3.05 4.21 -15.19
CA ALA A 203 -4.37 3.62 -15.30
C ALA A 203 -4.54 2.47 -14.29
N PRO A 204 -5.76 2.30 -13.72
CA PRO A 204 -6.08 1.14 -12.91
C PRO A 204 -5.89 -0.15 -13.72
N ALA A 205 -5.40 -1.19 -13.05
CA ALA A 205 -5.19 -2.51 -13.61
C ALA A 205 -6.19 -3.51 -13.02
N LEU A 206 -6.35 -4.64 -13.71
CA LEU A 206 -7.29 -5.68 -13.27
C LEU A 206 -6.98 -6.19 -11.86
N GLU A 207 -5.69 -6.25 -11.50
CA GLU A 207 -5.32 -6.75 -10.18
C GLU A 207 -5.68 -5.75 -9.06
N ASP A 208 -6.02 -4.50 -9.37
CA ASP A 208 -6.51 -3.53 -8.37
C ASP A 208 -7.97 -3.81 -8.01
N VAL A 209 -8.70 -4.46 -8.91
CA VAL A 209 -10.08 -4.89 -8.70
C VAL A 209 -10.13 -6.08 -7.73
N ASP A 210 -9.12 -6.95 -7.72
CA ASP A 210 -9.09 -8.12 -6.81
C ASP A 210 -9.24 -7.73 -5.35
N ALA A 211 -8.55 -6.66 -4.95
CA ALA A 211 -8.55 -6.18 -3.57
C ALA A 211 -9.88 -5.52 -3.17
N LEU A 212 -10.70 -5.12 -4.15
CA LEU A 212 -12.01 -4.50 -3.92
C LEU A 212 -13.15 -5.51 -4.06
N ASP A 213 -13.04 -6.43 -5.01
CA ASP A 213 -14.10 -7.38 -5.40
C ASP A 213 -13.50 -8.55 -6.20
N ALA A 214 -13.06 -9.58 -5.49
CA ALA A 214 -12.45 -10.76 -6.09
C ALA A 214 -13.38 -11.52 -7.05
N GLN A 215 -14.70 -11.52 -6.79
CA GLN A 215 -15.68 -12.19 -7.65
C GLN A 215 -15.85 -11.44 -8.98
N PHE A 216 -15.92 -10.12 -8.93
CA PHE A 216 -15.96 -9.30 -10.13
C PHE A 216 -14.64 -9.43 -10.92
N ALA A 217 -13.50 -9.41 -10.25
CA ALA A 217 -12.20 -9.62 -10.90
C ALA A 217 -12.09 -11.00 -11.58
N ALA A 218 -12.62 -12.06 -10.96
CA ALA A 218 -12.69 -13.39 -11.57
C ALA A 218 -13.53 -13.39 -12.86
N SER A 219 -14.68 -12.69 -12.84
CA SER A 219 -15.54 -12.52 -14.02
C SER A 219 -14.80 -11.79 -15.16
N LEU A 220 -14.03 -10.75 -14.84
CA LEU A 220 -13.23 -10.02 -15.83
C LEU A 220 -12.09 -10.86 -16.43
N ARG A 221 -11.42 -11.69 -15.62
CA ARG A 221 -10.40 -12.64 -16.12
C ARG A 221 -11.01 -13.69 -17.04
N TRP A 222 -12.19 -14.19 -16.69
CA TRP A 222 -12.93 -15.10 -17.55
C TRP A 222 -13.24 -14.40 -18.88
N LEU A 223 -13.76 -13.18 -18.85
CA LEU A 223 -14.07 -12.41 -20.06
C LEU A 223 -12.81 -12.13 -20.91
N GLN A 224 -11.68 -11.88 -20.27
CA GLN A 224 -10.39 -11.69 -20.94
C GLN A 224 -9.93 -12.94 -21.71
N SER A 225 -10.14 -14.13 -21.14
CA SER A 225 -9.74 -15.42 -21.73
C SER A 225 -10.79 -16.03 -22.67
N ALA A 226 -12.05 -15.59 -22.60
CA ALA A 226 -13.12 -16.06 -23.47
C ALA A 226 -12.81 -15.78 -24.95
N ARG A 227 -13.01 -16.79 -25.82
CA ARG A 227 -12.75 -16.70 -27.27
C ARG A 227 -13.87 -16.02 -28.06
N CYS A 228 -15.08 -15.99 -27.51
CA CYS A 228 -16.24 -15.36 -28.13
C CYS A 228 -17.08 -14.67 -27.05
N VAL A 229 -17.13 -13.34 -27.11
CA VAL A 229 -17.99 -12.52 -26.23
C VAL A 229 -19.30 -12.06 -26.89
N SER A 230 -19.46 -12.29 -28.19
CA SER A 230 -20.64 -11.83 -28.95
C SER A 230 -21.95 -12.47 -28.50
N SER A 231 -21.90 -13.68 -27.93
CA SER A 231 -23.08 -14.36 -27.38
C SER A 231 -23.56 -13.81 -26.03
N LEU A 232 -22.78 -12.92 -25.40
CA LEU A 232 -23.11 -12.35 -24.09
C LEU A 232 -23.91 -11.05 -24.21
N GLU A 233 -24.12 -10.54 -25.45
CA GLU A 233 -24.88 -9.32 -25.74
C GLU A 233 -24.42 -8.09 -24.91
N LEU A 234 -23.12 -8.05 -24.59
CA LEU A 234 -22.53 -6.97 -23.82
C LEU A 234 -22.45 -5.69 -24.66
N THR A 235 -22.71 -4.56 -24.02
CA THR A 235 -22.53 -3.22 -24.58
C THR A 235 -21.52 -2.43 -23.74
N PHE A 236 -21.08 -1.27 -24.20
CA PHE A 236 -20.21 -0.37 -23.40
C PHE A 236 -21.01 0.41 -22.35
N ALA A 237 -21.88 -0.28 -21.61
CA ALA A 237 -22.66 0.25 -20.51
C ALA A 237 -22.58 -0.67 -19.30
N VAL A 238 -22.87 -0.12 -18.12
CA VAL A 238 -22.85 -0.82 -16.84
C VAL A 238 -24.07 -0.44 -16.02
N SER A 239 -24.71 -1.44 -15.42
CA SER A 239 -25.82 -1.27 -14.50
C SER A 239 -25.30 -1.06 -13.08
N GLU A 240 -25.47 0.15 -12.56
CA GLU A 240 -25.12 0.55 -11.21
C GLU A 240 -26.37 0.55 -10.32
N ARG A 241 -26.36 -0.25 -9.25
CA ARG A 241 -27.40 -0.17 -8.22
C ARG A 241 -27.01 0.91 -7.21
N LEU A 242 -27.83 1.95 -7.13
CA LEU A 242 -27.68 3.06 -6.20
C LEU A 242 -28.15 2.66 -4.79
N ALA A 243 -27.76 3.43 -3.78
CA ALA A 243 -28.11 3.20 -2.38
C ALA A 243 -29.63 3.26 -2.12
N ASP A 244 -30.37 4.00 -2.94
CA ASP A 244 -31.85 4.08 -2.90
C ASP A 244 -32.55 2.90 -3.60
N GLY A 245 -31.79 1.90 -4.06
CA GLY A 245 -32.29 0.70 -4.71
C GLY A 245 -32.53 0.83 -6.22
N ARG A 246 -32.45 2.04 -6.80
CA ARG A 246 -32.61 2.25 -8.24
C ARG A 246 -31.43 1.65 -9.00
N VAL A 247 -31.71 1.11 -10.19
CA VAL A 247 -30.67 0.66 -11.13
C VAL A 247 -30.51 1.73 -12.20
N LEU A 248 -29.34 2.33 -12.24
CA LEU A 248 -28.95 3.31 -13.24
C LEU A 248 -27.99 2.66 -14.23
N GLU A 249 -28.33 2.72 -15.50
CA GLU A 249 -27.40 2.32 -16.55
C GLU A 249 -26.47 3.49 -16.87
N ARG A 250 -25.16 3.25 -16.90
CA ARG A 250 -24.14 4.26 -17.20
C ARG A 250 -23.26 3.81 -18.34
N ASP A 251 -23.02 4.74 -19.24
CA ASP A 251 -22.17 4.54 -20.39
C ASP A 251 -20.69 4.56 -19.96
N LEU A 252 -19.93 3.53 -20.33
CA LEU A 252 -18.48 3.46 -20.14
C LEU A 252 -17.71 4.37 -21.12
N LYS A 253 -18.36 4.76 -22.21
CA LYS A 253 -17.89 5.73 -23.21
C LYS A 253 -19.10 6.40 -23.88
N PRO A 254 -18.95 7.59 -24.49
CA PRO A 254 -20.08 8.30 -25.10
C PRO A 254 -20.85 7.40 -26.09
N GLY A 255 -22.17 7.27 -25.90
CA GLY A 255 -23.04 6.39 -26.72
C GLY A 255 -22.78 4.89 -26.49
N GLY A 256 -22.25 4.52 -25.32
CA GLY A 256 -21.74 3.18 -25.06
C GLY A 256 -22.80 2.08 -25.10
N ARG A 257 -24.06 2.42 -24.81
CA ARG A 257 -25.20 1.49 -24.86
C ARG A 257 -25.44 0.92 -26.25
N ASP A 258 -25.20 1.72 -27.29
CA ASP A 258 -25.43 1.32 -28.67
C ASP A 258 -24.21 0.61 -29.29
N ILE A 259 -23.12 0.48 -28.53
CA ILE A 259 -21.86 -0.08 -29.01
C ILE A 259 -21.70 -1.49 -28.45
N PRO A 260 -21.89 -2.54 -29.27
CA PRO A 260 -21.71 -3.92 -28.82
C PRO A 260 -20.23 -4.24 -28.58
N VAL A 261 -19.99 -5.09 -27.58
CA VAL A 261 -18.66 -5.63 -27.31
C VAL A 261 -18.38 -6.78 -28.27
N THR A 262 -17.23 -6.69 -28.93
CA THR A 262 -16.71 -7.64 -29.91
C THR A 262 -15.29 -8.01 -29.51
N GLU A 263 -14.74 -9.10 -30.04
CA GLU A 263 -13.34 -9.48 -29.77
C GLU A 263 -12.34 -8.37 -30.10
N LYS A 264 -12.64 -7.52 -31.09
CA LYS A 264 -11.78 -6.39 -31.48
C LYS A 264 -11.73 -5.28 -30.44
N ASN A 265 -12.85 -5.00 -29.76
CA ASN A 265 -12.96 -3.91 -28.78
C ASN A 265 -13.01 -4.41 -27.32
N LYS A 266 -12.92 -5.73 -27.09
CA LYS A 266 -12.94 -6.39 -25.78
C LYS A 266 -11.91 -5.83 -24.80
N LYS A 267 -10.69 -5.55 -25.27
CA LYS A 267 -9.64 -4.96 -24.44
C LYS A 267 -10.03 -3.57 -23.92
N GLU A 268 -10.57 -2.72 -24.79
CA GLU A 268 -11.06 -1.39 -24.41
C GLU A 268 -12.21 -1.47 -23.40
N TYR A 269 -13.14 -2.42 -23.62
CA TYR A 269 -14.24 -2.67 -22.69
C TYR A 269 -13.73 -3.03 -21.29
N LEU A 270 -12.79 -3.98 -21.19
CA LEU A 270 -12.18 -4.39 -19.93
C LEU A 270 -11.46 -3.23 -19.24
N GLU A 271 -10.66 -2.45 -19.96
CA GLU A 271 -9.94 -1.29 -19.41
C GLU A 271 -10.91 -0.25 -18.82
N ARG A 272 -12.02 0.03 -19.53
CA ARG A 272 -13.04 0.97 -19.05
C ARG A 272 -13.82 0.43 -17.86
N LEU A 273 -14.11 -0.86 -17.85
CA LEU A 273 -14.87 -1.50 -16.78
C LEU A 273 -14.04 -1.58 -15.49
N VAL A 274 -12.75 -1.89 -15.61
CA VAL A 274 -11.77 -1.82 -14.50
C VAL A 274 -11.69 -0.40 -13.96
N ARG A 275 -11.50 0.60 -14.85
CA ARG A 275 -11.46 2.01 -14.44
C ARG A 275 -12.73 2.42 -13.70
N TRP A 276 -13.90 2.12 -14.28
CA TRP A 276 -15.18 2.42 -13.64
C TRP A 276 -15.26 1.78 -12.25
N ARG A 277 -14.90 0.49 -12.12
CA ARG A 277 -15.02 -0.20 -10.82
C ARG A 277 -14.16 0.43 -9.73
N VAL A 278 -12.94 0.87 -10.07
CA VAL A 278 -11.97 1.45 -9.14
C VAL A 278 -12.30 2.92 -8.81
N GLU A 279 -12.74 3.70 -9.79
CA GLU A 279 -12.90 5.16 -9.64
C GLU A 279 -14.32 5.60 -9.28
N ARG A 280 -15.32 4.71 -9.36
CA ARG A 280 -16.73 5.04 -9.10
C ARG A 280 -16.93 5.57 -7.68
N GLY A 281 -17.41 6.80 -7.59
CA GLY A 281 -17.73 7.47 -6.32
C GLY A 281 -16.53 8.12 -5.61
N VAL A 282 -15.31 7.94 -6.14
CA VAL A 282 -14.07 8.41 -5.50
C VAL A 282 -13.16 9.21 -6.45
N ALA A 283 -13.54 9.38 -7.72
CA ALA A 283 -12.72 10.01 -8.74
C ALA A 283 -12.33 11.46 -8.40
N GLU A 284 -13.28 12.26 -7.89
CA GLU A 284 -13.02 13.66 -7.53
C GLU A 284 -12.08 13.76 -6.32
N GLN A 285 -12.36 12.97 -5.29
CA GLN A 285 -11.58 12.90 -4.06
C GLN A 285 -10.14 12.45 -4.34
N SER A 286 -10.00 11.43 -5.17
CA SER A 286 -8.70 10.93 -5.63
C SER A 286 -7.94 12.00 -6.41
N GLU A 287 -8.61 12.78 -7.26
CA GLU A 287 -7.97 13.86 -8.00
C GLU A 287 -7.46 14.97 -7.07
N TRP A 288 -8.22 15.36 -6.03
CA TRP A 288 -7.75 16.32 -5.02
C TRP A 288 -6.53 15.83 -4.25
N LEU A 289 -6.52 14.54 -3.89
CA LEU A 289 -5.37 13.90 -3.24
C LEU A 289 -4.14 13.91 -4.14
N VAL A 290 -4.28 13.45 -5.39
CA VAL A 290 -3.18 13.41 -6.36
C VAL A 290 -2.68 14.82 -6.69
N ARG A 291 -3.57 15.82 -6.75
CA ARG A 291 -3.19 17.24 -6.87
C ARG A 291 -2.32 17.68 -5.70
N GLY A 292 -2.77 17.44 -4.46
CA GLY A 292 -2.01 17.78 -3.25
C GLY A 292 -0.62 17.14 -3.23
N PHE A 293 -0.53 15.88 -3.62
CA PHE A 293 0.74 15.16 -3.74
C PHE A 293 1.68 15.81 -4.76
N HIS A 294 1.18 16.15 -5.94
CA HIS A 294 1.98 16.79 -6.97
C HIS A 294 2.27 18.28 -6.75
N GLU A 295 1.62 18.93 -5.78
CA GLU A 295 2.07 20.23 -5.29
C GLU A 295 3.43 20.12 -4.58
N VAL A 296 3.70 18.98 -3.95
CA VAL A 296 4.93 18.73 -3.19
C VAL A 296 5.96 17.96 -4.01
N VAL A 297 5.56 17.04 -4.89
CA VAL A 297 6.51 16.22 -5.67
C VAL A 297 6.19 16.22 -7.16
N ASP A 298 7.19 16.54 -7.98
CA ASP A 298 7.07 16.52 -9.44
C ASP A 298 6.72 15.10 -9.95
N PRO A 299 5.63 14.93 -10.72
CA PRO A 299 5.23 13.64 -11.30
C PRO A 299 6.38 12.91 -12.02
N ARG A 300 7.29 13.66 -12.66
CA ARG A 300 8.44 13.10 -13.40
C ARG A 300 9.51 12.48 -12.51
N LEU A 301 9.52 12.82 -11.23
CA LEU A 301 10.45 12.24 -10.26
C LEU A 301 9.91 10.92 -9.72
N VAL A 302 8.63 10.91 -9.34
CA VAL A 302 7.97 9.71 -8.78
C VAL A 302 7.72 8.62 -9.82
N GLY A 303 7.59 8.98 -11.10
CA GLY A 303 7.45 8.02 -12.20
C GLY A 303 8.66 7.09 -12.43
N ALA A 304 9.72 7.20 -11.62
CA ALA A 304 10.81 6.22 -11.58
C ALA A 304 10.41 4.90 -10.88
N PHE A 305 9.34 4.93 -10.08
CA PHE A 305 8.83 3.80 -9.31
C PHE A 305 7.57 3.21 -9.96
N ASP A 306 7.38 1.90 -9.80
CA ASP A 306 6.06 1.30 -9.94
C ASP A 306 5.22 1.43 -8.66
N ALA A 307 3.96 0.99 -8.70
CA ALA A 307 3.04 1.13 -7.57
C ALA A 307 3.49 0.37 -6.30
N ARG A 308 4.15 -0.79 -6.45
CA ARG A 308 4.66 -1.58 -5.31
C ARG A 308 5.93 -0.96 -4.76
N GLU A 309 6.79 -0.45 -5.63
CA GLU A 309 7.99 0.28 -5.22
C GLU A 309 7.61 1.57 -4.47
N LEU A 310 6.61 2.32 -4.94
CA LEU A 310 6.14 3.53 -4.26
C LEU A 310 5.54 3.22 -2.87
N GLU A 311 4.80 2.11 -2.75
CA GLU A 311 4.31 1.60 -1.46
C GLU A 311 5.46 1.40 -0.48
N LEU A 312 6.53 0.70 -0.90
CA LEU A 312 7.72 0.46 -0.07
C LEU A 312 8.44 1.75 0.33
N VAL A 313 8.44 2.78 -0.51
CA VAL A 313 9.05 4.08 -0.18
C VAL A 313 8.24 4.86 0.85
N ILE A 314 6.90 4.75 0.82
CA ILE A 314 6.01 5.52 1.70
C ILE A 314 5.76 4.80 3.03
N ALA A 315 5.41 3.51 2.99
CA ALA A 315 5.06 2.73 4.18
C ALA A 315 6.27 2.01 4.80
N GLY A 316 7.35 1.85 4.04
CA GLY A 316 8.49 1.04 4.44
C GLY A 316 8.28 -0.44 4.15
N ALA A 317 9.32 -1.24 4.34
CA ALA A 317 9.20 -2.69 4.32
C ALA A 317 8.84 -3.17 5.73
N PRO A 318 7.87 -4.10 5.88
CA PRO A 318 7.59 -4.69 7.18
C PRO A 318 8.82 -5.48 7.64
N GLU A 319 9.25 -5.25 8.88
CA GLU A 319 10.21 -6.12 9.53
C GLU A 319 9.50 -7.42 9.88
N LEU A 320 9.84 -8.49 9.16
CA LEU A 320 9.23 -9.79 9.35
C LEU A 320 10.06 -10.61 10.35
N ASP A 321 9.48 -10.90 11.51
CA ASP A 321 10.05 -11.86 12.45
C ASP A 321 9.80 -13.29 11.93
N VAL A 322 10.86 -13.89 11.40
CA VAL A 322 10.81 -15.25 10.85
C VAL A 322 10.53 -16.29 11.94
N SER A 323 10.92 -16.00 13.19
CA SER A 323 10.70 -16.90 14.32
C SER A 323 9.22 -16.92 14.70
N ASP A 324 8.61 -15.74 14.81
CA ASP A 324 7.17 -15.59 15.04
C ASP A 324 6.36 -16.21 13.89
N TRP A 325 6.75 -15.94 12.63
CA TRP A 325 6.06 -16.52 11.48
C TRP A 325 6.11 -18.05 11.49
N ARG A 326 7.27 -18.63 11.83
CA ARG A 326 7.44 -20.09 11.93
C ARG A 326 6.63 -20.69 13.07
N ALA A 327 6.57 -20.02 14.22
CA ALA A 327 5.80 -20.46 15.38
C ALA A 327 4.29 -20.50 15.10
N ASN A 328 3.80 -19.59 14.25
CA ASN A 328 2.38 -19.48 13.89
C ASN A 328 2.03 -20.11 12.51
N THR A 329 2.89 -20.97 11.97
CA THR A 329 2.63 -21.66 10.69
C THR A 329 1.96 -23.01 10.93
N GLU A 330 0.76 -23.21 10.37
CA GLU A 330 0.11 -24.52 10.32
C GLU A 330 0.58 -25.35 9.11
N TYR A 331 0.96 -26.60 9.35
CA TYR A 331 1.37 -27.53 8.29
C TYR A 331 0.24 -28.51 7.95
N ARG A 332 0.02 -28.76 6.65
CA ARG A 332 -0.98 -29.71 6.13
C ARG A 332 -0.33 -30.72 5.18
N GLY A 333 -0.98 -31.86 4.97
CA GLY A 333 -0.54 -32.84 3.95
C GLY A 333 0.77 -33.58 4.27
N GLY A 334 1.05 -33.84 5.56
CA GLY A 334 2.24 -34.58 6.00
C GLY A 334 3.50 -33.71 6.20
N TYR A 335 3.45 -32.44 5.85
CA TYR A 335 4.47 -31.48 6.23
C TYR A 335 4.42 -31.22 7.75
N HIS A 336 5.57 -30.95 8.34
CA HIS A 336 5.75 -30.57 9.73
C HIS A 336 7.00 -29.70 9.86
N ASP A 337 7.21 -29.06 11.00
CA ASP A 337 8.28 -28.08 11.19
C ASP A 337 9.69 -28.63 10.90
N ALA A 338 9.94 -29.89 11.28
CA ALA A 338 11.20 -30.59 11.00
C ALA A 338 11.31 -31.18 9.59
N HIS A 339 10.30 -31.02 8.72
CA HIS A 339 10.32 -31.61 7.39
C HIS A 339 11.42 -30.94 6.55
N PRO A 340 12.26 -31.69 5.80
CA PRO A 340 13.40 -31.12 5.08
C PRO A 340 13.05 -29.94 4.16
N VAL A 341 11.91 -30.04 3.47
CA VAL A 341 11.39 -28.95 2.62
C VAL A 341 11.07 -27.69 3.43
N ILE A 342 10.48 -27.83 4.62
CA ILE A 342 10.14 -26.71 5.51
C ILE A 342 11.41 -26.07 6.11
N LEU A 343 12.40 -26.88 6.47
CA LEU A 343 13.69 -26.38 6.94
C LEU A 343 14.43 -25.61 5.83
N CYS A 344 14.37 -26.10 4.59
CA CYS A 344 14.94 -25.41 3.43
C CYS A 344 14.21 -24.09 3.13
N THR A 345 12.88 -24.04 3.20
CA THR A 345 12.13 -22.80 2.98
C THR A 345 12.38 -21.80 4.11
N ALA A 346 12.39 -22.23 5.37
CA ALA A 346 12.71 -21.38 6.52
C ALA A 346 14.13 -20.80 6.40
N ALA A 347 15.13 -21.63 6.08
CA ALA A 347 16.51 -21.17 5.85
C ALA A 347 16.61 -20.15 4.69
N ALA A 348 15.85 -20.36 3.60
CA ALA A 348 15.80 -19.41 2.49
C ALA A 348 15.15 -18.07 2.89
N THR A 349 14.11 -18.10 3.73
CA THR A 349 13.42 -16.90 4.24
C THR A 349 14.30 -16.14 5.24
N THR A 350 14.95 -16.80 6.19
CA THR A 350 15.89 -16.18 7.15
C THR A 350 17.09 -15.55 6.46
N THR A 351 17.62 -16.18 5.40
CA THR A 351 18.72 -15.60 4.62
C THR A 351 18.26 -14.36 3.84
N ARG A 352 16.99 -14.30 3.42
CA ARG A 352 16.39 -13.14 2.74
C ARG A 352 16.10 -11.98 3.70
N THR A 353 15.71 -12.24 4.95
CA THR A 353 15.44 -11.19 5.96
C THR A 353 16.71 -10.66 6.64
N LEU A 354 17.71 -11.49 6.92
CA LEU A 354 18.98 -11.01 7.51
C LEU A 354 19.78 -10.14 6.53
N SER A 355 19.62 -10.36 5.23
CA SER A 355 20.18 -9.45 4.22
C SER A 355 19.38 -8.14 4.08
N SER A 356 18.18 -8.00 4.68
CA SER A 356 17.38 -6.74 4.70
C SER A 356 17.66 -5.82 5.89
N CYS A 357 18.10 -6.35 7.02
CA CYS A 357 18.41 -5.53 8.20
C CYS A 357 19.84 -4.94 8.22
N GLY A 358 20.70 -5.31 7.25
CA GLY A 358 22.11 -4.92 7.22
C GLY A 358 22.43 -3.56 6.58
N SER A 359 21.85 -2.46 7.06
CA SER A 359 22.36 -1.11 6.77
C SER A 359 22.15 -0.11 7.90
N GLY A 360 22.41 -0.52 9.15
CA GLY A 360 22.75 0.42 10.21
C GLY A 360 24.23 0.80 10.09
N ARG A 361 24.54 2.06 9.78
CA ARG A 361 25.91 2.58 9.92
C ARG A 361 26.32 2.48 11.40
N PRO A 362 27.53 2.00 11.73
CA PRO A 362 28.05 2.16 13.08
C PRO A 362 28.27 3.65 13.35
N SER A 363 27.77 4.12 14.48
CA SER A 363 28.12 5.39 15.09
C SER A 363 29.63 5.40 15.34
N THR A 364 30.34 6.33 14.70
CA THR A 364 31.69 6.71 15.13
C THR A 364 31.55 7.49 16.42
N ASP A 365 31.72 6.82 17.55
CA ASP A 365 31.86 7.47 18.84
C ASP A 365 33.15 8.28 18.87
N LEU A 366 32.97 9.54 19.27
CA LEU A 366 34.03 10.42 19.73
C LEU A 366 34.75 9.76 20.92
N GLN A 367 36.07 9.61 20.82
CA GLN A 367 36.94 9.58 21.99
C GLN A 367 37.83 10.82 21.95
N MET A 368 37.46 11.82 22.76
CA MET A 368 38.40 12.80 23.29
C MET A 368 38.46 12.65 24.80
N SER A 369 39.64 12.21 25.25
CA SER A 369 40.39 12.62 26.45
C SER A 369 39.67 12.69 27.81
N ASN A 370 40.10 11.85 28.75
CA ASN A 370 41.01 12.27 29.84
C ASN A 370 41.28 11.10 30.81
N ALA A 371 42.57 10.88 31.13
CA ALA A 371 43.13 11.10 32.47
C ALA A 371 44.24 10.09 32.85
N PHE A 372 45.30 10.67 33.42
CA PHE A 372 46.36 10.11 34.27
C PHE A 372 47.71 9.72 33.63
N ASP A 373 48.70 10.45 34.15
CA ASP A 373 50.17 10.48 34.01
C ASP A 373 50.83 10.99 32.72
#